data_AF-A0AAE3AGM2-F1
#
_entry.id   AF-A0AAE3AGM2-F1
#
_cell.length_a   1.000
_cell.length_b   1.000
_cell.length_c   1.000
_cell.angle_alpha   90.00
_cell.angle_beta   90.00
_cell.angle_gamma   90.00
#
_symmetry.space_group_name_H-M   'P 1'
#
loop_
_entity.id
_entity.type
_entity.pdbx_description
1 polymer ?
#
loop_
_entity_poly.entity_id
_entity_poly.type
_entity_poly.pdbx_seq_one_letter_code
_entity_poly.pdbx_strand_id
1 'polypeptide(L)'
;MHFRAQRKLQGEVSLSEAIETDKAGNALYLQDVVGADDTMQEDLEGREDQRLIRRLVGECLTPREADVIRRRYGLDGHPPQTQRQVAAAYGISRSYVSRRQ
;
A
#
# COMPACT_ATOMS: atom_id res chain seq x y z
N MET A 1 -7.32 -43.18 -8.42
CA MET A 1 -7.41 -42.02 -7.49
C MET A 1 -7.74 -40.73 -8.25
N HIS A 2 -8.91 -40.63 -8.90
CA HIS A 2 -9.33 -39.41 -9.63
C HIS A 2 -10.41 -38.61 -8.87
N PHE A 3 -11.32 -39.30 -8.18
CA PHE A 3 -12.46 -38.67 -7.49
C PHE A 3 -12.11 -37.79 -6.28
N ARG A 4 -11.01 -38.08 -5.56
CA ARG A 4 -10.59 -37.26 -4.41
C ARG A 4 -9.93 -35.93 -4.82
N ALA A 5 -9.39 -35.84 -6.04
CA ALA A 5 -8.81 -34.60 -6.57
C ALA A 5 -9.90 -33.61 -7.01
N GLN A 6 -11.02 -34.09 -7.54
CA GLN A 6 -12.13 -33.25 -7.99
C GLN A 6 -12.89 -32.55 -6.86
N ARG A 7 -12.86 -33.06 -5.61
CA ARG A 7 -13.43 -32.36 -4.44
C ARG A 7 -12.77 -31.01 -4.15
N LYS A 8 -11.53 -30.79 -4.59
CA LYS A 8 -10.86 -29.48 -4.46
C LYS A 8 -11.39 -28.44 -5.45
N LEU A 9 -11.86 -28.87 -6.62
CA LEU A 9 -12.37 -28.02 -7.69
C LEU A 9 -13.88 -27.73 -7.59
N GLN A 10 -14.56 -28.25 -6.58
CA GLN A 10 -16.03 -28.21 -6.49
C GLN A 10 -16.60 -26.79 -6.29
N GLY A 11 -15.75 -25.79 -6.03
CA GLY A 11 -16.12 -24.37 -5.94
C GLY A 11 -15.43 -23.47 -6.95
N GLU A 12 -14.71 -24.03 -7.93
CA GLU A 12 -14.07 -23.24 -8.99
C GLU A 12 -15.10 -22.96 -10.11
N VAL A 13 -15.20 -21.70 -10.52
CA VAL A 13 -16.12 -21.22 -11.57
C VAL A 13 -15.29 -20.52 -12.64
N SER A 14 -15.63 -20.71 -13.92
CA SER A 14 -14.88 -20.07 -15.01
C SER A 14 -15.31 -18.62 -15.17
N LEU A 15 -14.35 -17.71 -15.30
CA LEU A 15 -14.63 -16.30 -15.62
C LEU A 15 -15.28 -16.12 -17.00
N SER A 16 -15.08 -17.09 -17.90
CA SER A 16 -15.69 -17.14 -19.23
C SER A 16 -17.03 -17.89 -19.27
N GLU A 17 -17.58 -18.23 -18.10
CA GLU A 17 -18.91 -18.83 -18.00
C GLU A 17 -19.98 -17.75 -18.16
N ALA A 18 -20.98 -18.04 -19.01
CA ALA A 18 -22.11 -17.16 -19.24
C ALA A 18 -23.09 -17.25 -18.06
N ILE A 19 -23.38 -16.11 -17.43
CA ILE A 19 -24.36 -15.97 -16.35
C ILE A 19 -25.77 -15.88 -16.94
N GLU A 20 -25.94 -15.07 -17.98
CA GLU A 20 -27.23 -14.77 -18.58
C GLU A 20 -27.07 -14.63 -20.09
N THR A 21 -28.10 -14.99 -20.86
CA THR A 21 -28.14 -14.77 -22.31
C THR A 21 -29.41 -14.03 -22.66
N ASP A 22 -29.28 -12.88 -23.30
CA ASP A 22 -30.42 -12.08 -23.72
C ASP A 22 -31.16 -12.74 -24.90
N LYS A 23 -32.34 -12.19 -25.25
CA LYS A 23 -33.16 -12.69 -26.37
C LYS A 23 -32.52 -12.45 -27.75
N ALA A 24 -31.46 -11.64 -27.83
CA ALA A 24 -30.71 -11.36 -29.04
C ALA A 24 -29.47 -12.27 -29.19
N GLY A 25 -29.19 -13.11 -28.19
CA GLY A 25 -28.07 -14.05 -28.17
C GLY A 25 -26.77 -13.50 -27.56
N ASN A 26 -26.79 -12.33 -26.93
CA ASN A 26 -25.62 -11.83 -26.21
C ASN A 26 -25.55 -12.49 -24.83
N ALA A 27 -24.39 -13.09 -24.53
CA ALA A 27 -24.11 -13.68 -23.24
C ALA A 27 -23.40 -12.66 -22.34
N LEU A 28 -23.89 -12.50 -21.11
CA LEU A 28 -23.22 -11.82 -20.01
C LEU A 28 -22.28 -12.83 -19.34
N TYR A 29 -20.99 -12.55 -19.28
CA TYR A 29 -20.01 -13.44 -18.66
C TYR A 29 -19.70 -13.01 -17.22
N LEU A 30 -19.21 -13.95 -16.41
CA LEU A 30 -18.82 -13.65 -15.02
C LEU A 30 -17.75 -12.55 -14.94
N GLN A 31 -16.78 -12.54 -15.85
CA GLN A 31 -15.78 -11.48 -15.96
C GLN A 31 -16.36 -10.07 -16.21
N ASP A 32 -17.56 -9.96 -16.79
CA ASP A 32 -18.19 -8.67 -17.10
C ASP A 32 -18.82 -8.04 -15.84
N VAL A 33 -19.09 -8.86 -14.81
CA VAL A 33 -19.77 -8.45 -13.57
C VAL A 33 -18.80 -8.37 -12.39
N VAL A 34 -17.72 -9.16 -12.41
CA VAL A 34 -16.67 -9.12 -11.39
C VAL A 34 -15.89 -7.82 -11.53
N GLY A 35 -16.28 -6.82 -10.73
CA GLY A 35 -15.54 -5.57 -10.61
C GLY A 35 -14.16 -5.81 -10.01
N ALA A 36 -13.15 -5.12 -10.55
CA ALA A 36 -11.90 -4.92 -9.85
C ALA A 36 -12.05 -3.73 -8.89
N ASP A 37 -11.38 -3.79 -7.75
CA ASP A 37 -11.25 -2.61 -6.88
C ASP A 37 -10.52 -1.52 -7.66
N ASP A 38 -11.19 -0.39 -7.91
CA ASP A 38 -10.58 0.76 -8.55
C ASP A 38 -9.77 1.55 -7.53
N THR A 39 -8.47 1.28 -7.47
CA THR A 39 -7.53 1.98 -6.57
C THR A 39 -6.92 3.23 -7.21
N MET A 40 -7.34 3.62 -8.43
CA MET A 40 -6.69 4.71 -9.16
C MET A 40 -6.71 6.02 -8.37
N GLN A 41 -7.83 6.32 -7.69
CA GLN A 41 -7.94 7.52 -6.89
C GLN A 41 -7.03 7.46 -5.65
N GLU A 42 -7.05 6.35 -4.92
CA GLU A 42 -6.20 6.14 -3.73
C GLU A 42 -4.70 6.22 -4.08
N ASP A 43 -4.31 5.67 -5.23
CA ASP A 43 -2.94 5.72 -5.74
C ASP A 43 -2.50 7.15 -6.10
N LEU A 44 -3.41 7.95 -6.66
CA LEU A 44 -3.14 9.35 -6.99
C LEU A 44 -3.00 10.20 -5.72
N GLU A 45 -3.95 10.07 -4.79
CA GLU A 45 -3.92 10.74 -3.49
C GLU A 45 -2.64 10.38 -2.72
N GLY A 46 -2.29 9.09 -2.66
CA GLY A 46 -1.07 8.62 -2.00
C GLY A 46 0.20 9.21 -2.60
N ARG A 47 0.25 9.45 -3.92
CA ARG A 47 1.39 10.12 -4.57
C ARG A 47 1.46 11.60 -4.23
N GLU A 48 0.32 12.28 -4.14
CA GLU A 48 0.27 13.69 -3.73
C GLU A 48 0.69 13.87 -2.28
N ASP A 49 0.19 13.04 -1.38
CA ASP A 49 0.56 13.02 0.03
C ASP A 49 2.06 12.79 0.23
N GLN A 50 2.64 11.84 -0.50
CA GLN A 50 4.09 11.61 -0.46
C GLN A 50 4.90 12.85 -0.86
N ARG A 51 4.44 13.60 -1.87
CA ARG A 51 5.11 14.84 -2.28
C ARG A 51 4.94 15.94 -1.23
N LEU A 52 3.75 16.06 -0.68
CA LEU A 52 3.44 17.05 0.35
C LEU A 52 4.27 16.82 1.61
N ILE A 53 4.35 15.58 2.09
CA ILE A 53 5.17 15.21 3.27
C ILE A 53 6.64 15.57 3.02
N ARG A 54 7.21 15.24 1.87
CA ARG A 54 8.61 15.58 1.55
C ARG A 54 8.85 17.08 1.56
N ARG A 55 7.91 17.86 1.01
CA ARG A 55 7.97 19.32 1.03
C ARG A 55 7.93 19.86 2.46
N LEU A 56 6.94 19.47 3.25
CA LEU A 56 6.76 19.93 4.63
C LEU A 56 7.96 19.55 5.52
N VAL A 57 8.51 18.35 5.36
CA VAL A 57 9.72 17.93 6.07
C VAL A 57 10.93 18.79 5.69
N GLY A 58 11.01 19.26 4.44
CA GLY A 58 12.09 20.14 3.98
C GLY A 58 11.92 21.61 4.40
N GLU A 59 10.68 22.10 4.45
CA GLU A 59 10.38 23.53 4.65
C GLU A 59 10.09 23.88 6.12
N CYS A 60 9.40 23.00 6.85
CA CYS A 60 8.88 23.33 8.19
C CYS A 60 9.78 22.85 9.34
N LEU A 61 10.73 21.96 9.06
CA LEU A 61 11.61 21.38 10.07
C LEU A 61 13.03 21.94 9.96
N THR A 62 13.73 22.04 11.10
CA THR A 62 15.17 22.33 11.06
C THR A 62 15.93 21.19 10.37
N PRO A 63 17.14 21.42 9.82
CA PRO A 63 17.90 20.38 9.13
C PRO A 63 18.09 19.10 9.95
N ARG A 64 18.27 19.26 11.28
CA ARG A 64 18.39 18.14 12.22
C ARG A 64 17.07 17.39 12.42
N GLU A 65 15.96 18.11 12.55
CA GLU A 65 14.64 17.48 12.71
C GLU A 65 14.21 16.76 11.44
N ALA A 66 14.43 17.37 10.28
CA ALA A 66 14.18 16.76 8.99
C ALA A 66 14.96 15.45 8.82
N ASP A 67 16.25 15.42 9.19
CA ASP A 67 17.06 14.20 9.10
C ASP A 67 16.62 13.12 10.11
N VAL A 68 16.22 13.50 11.32
CA VAL A 68 15.62 12.57 12.30
C VAL A 68 14.36 11.91 11.73
N ILE A 69 13.47 12.69 11.11
CA ILE A 69 12.23 12.18 10.49
C ILE A 69 12.54 11.29 9.28
N ARG A 70 13.43 11.73 8.38
CA ARG A 70 13.86 10.95 7.21
C ARG A 70 14.39 9.59 7.61
N ARG A 71 15.27 9.53 8.61
CA ARG A 71 15.81 8.28 9.13
C ARG A 71 14.77 7.42 9.83
N ARG A 72 13.87 8.01 10.62
CA ARG A 72 12.86 7.24 11.38
C ARG A 72 11.89 6.51 10.46
N TYR A 73 11.44 7.19 9.40
CA TYR A 73 10.40 6.70 8.49
C TYR A 73 10.94 6.17 7.16
N GLY A 74 12.25 6.26 6.93
CA GLY A 74 12.88 5.77 5.70
C GLY A 74 12.55 6.63 4.47
N LEU A 75 12.49 7.94 4.65
CA LEU A 75 12.27 8.88 3.55
C LEU A 75 13.59 9.17 2.82
N ASP A 76 13.49 9.66 1.58
CA ASP A 76 14.63 10.11 0.77
C ASP A 76 15.75 9.07 0.60
N GLY A 77 15.40 7.79 0.55
CA GLY A 77 16.34 6.69 0.30
C GLY A 77 17.01 6.13 1.56
N HIS A 78 16.64 6.62 2.75
CA HIS A 78 17.09 6.02 4.00
C HIS A 78 16.31 4.73 4.31
N PRO A 79 16.96 3.70 4.89
CA PRO A 79 16.22 2.61 5.52
C PRO A 79 15.54 3.12 6.81
N PRO A 80 14.33 2.65 7.15
CA PRO A 80 13.66 3.04 8.39
C PRO A 80 14.45 2.56 9.61
N GLN A 81 14.76 3.50 10.51
CA GLN A 81 15.55 3.27 11.72
C GLN A 81 14.69 3.43 12.97
N THR A 82 14.87 2.59 13.99
CA THR A 82 14.20 2.73 15.31
C THR A 82 14.58 4.02 16.02
N GLN A 83 13.74 4.49 16.96
CA GLN A 83 14.06 5.66 17.80
C GLN A 83 15.42 5.52 18.50
N ARG A 84 15.78 4.31 18.94
CA ARG A 84 17.08 4.02 19.57
C ARG A 84 18.24 4.19 18.59
N GLN A 85 18.10 3.70 17.35
CA GLN A 85 19.12 3.83 16.32
C GLN A 85 19.32 5.29 15.92
N VAL A 86 18.23 6.05 15.74
CA VAL A 86 18.31 7.49 15.45
C VAL A 86 18.94 8.24 16.63
N ALA A 87 18.53 7.95 17.87
CA ALA A 87 19.08 8.57 19.07
C ALA A 87 20.60 8.31 19.21
N ALA A 88 21.03 7.07 18.93
CA ALA A 88 22.45 6.70 18.94
C ALA A 88 23.26 7.47 17.89
N ALA A 89 22.73 7.65 16.68
CA ALA A 89 23.39 8.42 15.63
C ALA A 89 23.61 9.90 16.00
N TYR A 90 22.76 10.43 16.87
CA TYR A 90 22.79 11.84 17.30
C TYR A 90 23.37 12.07 18.69
N GLY A 91 23.80 11.02 19.40
CA GLY A 91 24.30 11.11 20.78
C GLY A 91 23.25 11.65 21.77
N ILE A 92 21.96 11.43 21.50
CA ILE A 92 20.85 11.93 22.33
C ILE A 92 20.09 10.77 22.98
N SER A 93 19.23 11.08 23.95
CA SER A 93 18.37 10.07 24.56
C SER A 93 17.22 9.68 23.62
N ARG A 94 16.76 8.42 23.71
CA ARG A 94 15.55 7.97 22.99
C ARG A 94 14.32 8.84 23.25
N SER A 95 14.21 9.42 24.45
CA SER A 95 13.07 10.24 24.83
C SER A 95 13.05 11.57 24.09
N TYR A 96 14.22 12.09 23.69
CA TYR A 96 14.31 13.26 22.83
C TYR A 96 13.71 12.99 21.45
N VAL A 97 14.02 11.84 20.86
CA VAL A 97 13.44 11.43 19.56
C VAL A 97 11.93 11.17 19.70
N SER A 98 11.50 10.56 20.80
CA SER A 98 10.08 10.28 21.07
C SER A 98 9.22 11.53 21.25
N ARG A 99 9.78 12.64 21.73
CA ARG A 99 9.06 13.92 21.91
C ARG A 99 8.92 14.74 20.64
N ARG A 100 9.60 14.32 19.58
CA ARG A 100 9.60 14.94 18.24
C ARG A 100 8.74 14.14 17.25
N GLN A 101 7.94 13.21 17.75
CA GLN A 101 7.04 12.34 17.00
C GLN A 101 5.64 12.93 16.94
#